data_AF-A0A924DRT8-F1
#
_entry.id   AF-A0A924DRT8-F1
#
_cell.length_a   1.000
_cell.length_b   1.000
_cell.length_c   1.000
_cell.angle_alpha   90.00
_cell.angle_beta   90.00
_cell.angle_gamma   90.00
#
_symmetry.space_group_name_H-M   'P 1'
#
loop_
_entity.id
_entity.type
_entity.pdbx_description
1 polymer ?
#
loop_
_entity_poly.entity_id
_entity_poly.type
_entity_poly.pdbx_seq_one_letter_code
_entity_poly.pdbx_strand_id
1 'polypeptide(L)'
;MSYKQILFLSFILSFNVHAVSVDEYLHQQLDFFGVKKYESLPVNNSDEYQSKINLGRKLFIDTNLSGNRNISCLTCHNPAKGLSDGHGLSQTEDGKGVLKRNSSSLFNIGDKFNTFMFWDGRVHYTPSKKTFETPEAALNGV
;
A
#
# COMPACT_ATOMS: atom_id res chain seq x y z
N MET A 1 -17.94 31.58 51.55
CA MET A 1 -17.95 31.45 50.08
C MET A 1 -19.34 30.94 49.67
N SER A 2 -20.03 31.62 48.76
CA SER A 2 -21.42 31.28 48.37
C SER A 2 -21.45 30.08 47.40
N TYR A 3 -22.50 29.25 47.46
CA TYR A 3 -22.73 28.15 46.50
C TYR A 3 -22.62 28.59 45.03
N LYS A 4 -23.03 29.83 44.72
CA LYS A 4 -22.86 30.42 43.39
C LYS A 4 -21.40 30.58 42.97
N GLN A 5 -20.50 30.90 43.91
CA GLN A 5 -19.07 31.01 43.62
C GLN A 5 -18.44 29.63 43.39
N ILE A 6 -18.88 28.62 44.13
CA ILE A 6 -18.41 27.23 43.94
C ILE A 6 -18.87 26.68 42.58
N LEU A 7 -20.12 26.90 42.19
CA LEU A 7 -20.62 26.54 40.86
C LEU A 7 -19.88 27.28 39.73
N PHE A 8 -19.59 28.56 39.92
CA PHE A 8 -18.87 29.35 38.92
C PHE A 8 -17.41 28.90 38.78
N LEU A 9 -16.73 28.61 39.89
CA LEU A 9 -15.37 28.05 39.89
C LEU A 9 -15.31 26.65 39.29
N SER A 10 -16.28 25.78 39.59
CA SER A 10 -16.35 24.42 39.02
C SER A 10 -16.67 24.45 37.53
N PHE A 11 -17.54 25.35 37.08
CA PHE A 11 -17.78 25.60 35.65
C PHE A 11 -16.47 26.02 34.95
N ILE A 12 -15.73 27.01 35.48
CA ILE A 12 -14.44 27.47 34.92
C ILE A 12 -13.38 26.35 34.93
N LEU A 13 -13.30 25.55 35.99
CA LEU A 13 -12.36 24.42 36.06
C LEU A 13 -12.67 23.35 35.01
N SER A 14 -13.95 23.16 34.66
CA SER A 14 -14.41 22.19 33.66
C SER A 14 -14.06 22.58 32.22
N PHE A 15 -13.90 23.88 31.92
CA PHE A 15 -13.46 24.34 30.58
C PHE A 15 -11.95 24.17 30.33
N ASN A 16 -11.15 23.87 31.36
CA ASN A 16 -9.70 23.73 31.24
C ASN A 16 -9.24 22.29 30.94
N VAL A 17 -10.18 21.35 30.76
CA VAL A 17 -9.85 20.01 30.26
C VAL A 17 -9.48 20.15 28.78
N HIS A 18 -8.18 20.28 28.53
CA HIS A 18 -7.61 20.34 27.19
C HIS A 18 -7.90 19.03 26.48
N ALA A 19 -8.81 19.06 25.51
CA ALA A 19 -8.83 18.06 24.46
C ALA A 19 -7.53 18.23 23.67
N VAL A 20 -6.46 17.55 24.08
CA VAL A 20 -5.28 17.40 23.24
C VAL A 20 -5.79 16.80 21.93
N SER A 21 -5.60 17.53 20.82
CA SER A 21 -6.06 17.04 19.53
C SER A 21 -5.34 15.74 19.22
N VAL A 22 -6.02 14.81 18.55
CA VAL A 22 -5.40 13.57 18.08
C VAL A 22 -4.16 13.88 17.22
N ASP A 23 -4.19 15.01 16.50
CA ASP A 23 -3.08 15.50 15.69
C ASP A 23 -1.87 15.90 16.54
N GLU A 24 -2.07 16.60 17.67
CA GLU A 24 -0.99 16.97 18.60
C GLU A 24 -0.32 15.72 19.19
N TYR A 25 -1.13 14.74 19.62
CA TYR A 25 -0.61 13.46 20.11
C TYR A 25 0.16 12.71 19.02
N LEU A 26 -0.36 12.69 17.79
CA LEU A 26 0.32 12.10 16.64
C LEU A 26 1.67 12.77 16.39
N HIS A 27 1.72 14.10 16.36
CA HIS A 27 2.97 14.84 16.15
C HIS A 27 4.00 14.55 17.25
N GLN A 28 3.58 14.53 18.52
CA GLN A 28 4.47 14.19 19.63
C GLN A 28 5.05 12.77 19.48
N GLN A 29 4.23 11.80 19.07
CA GLN A 29 4.69 10.43 18.84
C GLN A 29 5.64 10.35 17.64
N LEU A 30 5.33 11.02 16.54
CA LEU A 30 6.19 11.06 15.35
C LEU A 30 7.57 11.64 15.69
N ASP A 31 7.61 12.73 16.46
CA ASP A 31 8.87 13.35 16.89
C ASP A 31 9.63 12.45 17.87
N PHE A 32 8.93 11.86 18.85
CA PHE A 32 9.53 10.95 19.83
C PHE A 32 10.20 9.73 19.17
N PHE A 33 9.52 9.11 18.21
CA PHE A 33 10.07 7.97 17.45
C PHE A 33 11.01 8.41 16.31
N GLY A 34 11.21 9.71 16.10
CA GLY A 34 12.02 10.24 15.01
C GLY A 34 11.50 9.82 13.63
N VAL A 35 10.19 9.60 13.50
CA VAL A 35 9.53 9.21 12.25
C VAL A 35 9.62 10.38 11.29
N LYS A 36 10.45 10.21 10.25
CA LYS A 36 10.57 11.19 9.18
C LYS A 36 9.49 10.94 8.15
N LYS A 37 8.96 12.03 7.59
CA LYS A 37 8.12 11.95 6.39
C LYS A 37 8.88 11.17 5.31
N TYR A 38 8.20 10.23 4.69
CA TYR A 38 8.73 9.54 3.53
C TYR A 38 8.85 10.53 2.36
N GLU A 39 10.08 10.78 1.91
CA GLU A 39 10.34 11.55 0.70
C GLU A 39 10.04 10.67 -0.50
N SER A 40 8.91 10.95 -1.17
CA SER A 40 8.52 10.23 -2.36
C SER A 40 9.59 10.34 -3.43
N LEU A 41 9.82 9.25 -4.16
CA LEU A 41 10.63 9.29 -5.37
C LEU A 41 10.12 10.42 -6.29
N PRO A 42 11.01 11.19 -6.93
CA PRO A 42 10.60 12.25 -7.84
C PRO A 42 9.68 11.66 -8.91
N VAL A 43 8.47 12.20 -9.00
CA VAL A 43 7.49 11.77 -9.99
C VAL A 43 7.96 12.27 -11.35
N ASN A 44 8.36 11.36 -12.23
CA ASN A 44 8.59 11.70 -13.62
C ASN A 44 7.24 12.06 -14.26
N ASN A 45 7.16 13.21 -14.93
CA ASN A 45 5.94 13.70 -15.56
C ASN A 45 6.09 13.86 -17.08
N SER A 46 7.15 13.28 -17.68
CA SER A 46 7.32 13.32 -19.13
C SER A 46 6.19 12.60 -19.86
N ASP A 47 5.92 13.02 -21.10
CA ASP A 47 4.90 12.38 -21.95
C ASP A 47 5.17 10.89 -22.16
N GLU A 48 6.44 10.51 -22.27
CA GLU A 48 6.86 9.11 -22.35
C GLU A 48 6.46 8.34 -21.08
N TYR A 49 6.70 8.92 -19.90
CA TYR A 49 6.35 8.29 -18.63
C TYR A 49 4.83 8.17 -18.46
N GLN A 50 4.07 9.21 -18.82
CA GLN A 50 2.61 9.16 -18.83
C GLN A 50 2.08 8.10 -19.81
N SER A 51 2.71 7.97 -20.98
CA SER A 51 2.36 6.93 -21.96
C SER A 51 2.60 5.53 -21.40
N LYS A 52 3.70 5.30 -20.67
CA LYS A 52 3.98 4.04 -19.96
C LYS A 52 2.94 3.75 -18.88
N ILE A 53 2.53 4.74 -18.09
CA ILE A 53 1.45 4.59 -17.10
C ILE A 53 0.15 4.18 -17.78
N ASN A 54 -0.21 4.86 -18.89
CA ASN A 54 -1.44 4.58 -19.61
C ASN A 54 -1.45 3.18 -20.23
N LEU A 55 -0.32 2.74 -20.79
CA LEU A 55 -0.14 1.37 -21.27
C LEU A 55 -0.28 0.37 -20.12
N GLY A 56 0.41 0.59 -19.01
CA GLY A 56 0.34 -0.27 -17.82
C GLY A 56 -1.08 -0.41 -17.30
N ARG A 57 -1.86 0.68 -17.25
CA ARG A 57 -3.27 0.66 -16.84
C ARG A 57 -4.12 -0.22 -17.76
N LYS A 58 -3.89 -0.16 -19.08
CA LYS A 58 -4.60 -1.02 -20.05
C LYS A 58 -4.24 -2.48 -19.83
N LEU A 59 -2.96 -2.80 -19.70
CA LEU A 59 -2.49 -4.17 -19.48
C LEU A 59 -3.00 -4.75 -18.15
N PHE A 60 -3.08 -3.93 -17.10
CA PHE A 60 -3.52 -4.37 -15.77
C PHE A 60 -4.96 -4.89 -15.74
N ILE A 61 -5.81 -4.44 -16.67
CA ILE A 61 -7.21 -4.85 -16.78
C ILE A 61 -7.46 -5.80 -17.98
N ASP A 62 -6.44 -6.07 -18.80
CA ASP A 62 -6.57 -6.86 -20.01
C ASP A 62 -6.56 -8.35 -19.69
N THR A 63 -7.63 -9.05 -20.04
CA THR A 63 -7.72 -10.50 -19.83
C THR A 63 -6.98 -11.30 -20.89
N ASN A 64 -6.61 -10.71 -22.03
CA ASN A 64 -5.90 -11.43 -23.09
C ASN A 64 -4.50 -11.91 -22.67
N LEU A 65 -3.98 -11.39 -21.55
CA LEU A 65 -2.73 -11.83 -20.94
C LEU A 65 -2.87 -13.15 -20.16
N SER A 66 -4.09 -13.63 -19.88
CA SER A 66 -4.31 -14.97 -19.31
C SER A 66 -4.52 -16.01 -20.40
N GLY A 67 -4.05 -17.24 -20.17
CA GLY A 67 -4.09 -18.31 -21.17
C GLY A 67 -5.51 -18.67 -21.66
N ASN A 68 -6.50 -18.52 -20.78
CA ASN A 68 -7.92 -18.77 -21.02
C ASN A 68 -8.75 -17.48 -21.25
N ARG A 69 -8.09 -16.32 -21.22
CA ARG A 69 -8.64 -14.99 -21.50
C ARG A 69 -9.79 -14.50 -20.60
N ASN A 70 -9.89 -14.97 -19.35
CA ASN A 70 -10.96 -14.58 -18.42
C ASN A 70 -10.48 -13.88 -17.13
N ILE A 71 -9.17 -13.74 -16.91
CA ILE A 71 -8.59 -13.10 -15.71
C ILE A 71 -7.57 -12.05 -16.12
N SER A 72 -7.51 -10.95 -15.37
CA SER A 72 -6.48 -9.92 -15.48
C SER A 72 -5.83 -9.68 -14.11
N CYS A 73 -4.83 -8.79 -14.04
CA CYS A 73 -4.24 -8.39 -12.76
C CYS A 73 -5.31 -7.80 -11.82
N LEU A 74 -6.26 -7.02 -12.37
CA LEU A 74 -7.35 -6.39 -11.62
C LEU A 74 -8.28 -7.40 -10.92
N THR A 75 -8.43 -8.61 -11.47
CA THR A 75 -9.29 -9.66 -10.88
C THR A 75 -8.88 -9.96 -9.43
N CYS A 76 -7.56 -10.08 -9.18
CA CYS A 76 -7.02 -10.42 -7.87
C CYS A 76 -6.42 -9.22 -7.12
N HIS A 77 -6.17 -8.09 -7.79
CA HIS A 77 -5.61 -6.89 -7.19
C HIS A 77 -6.57 -5.71 -7.36
N ASN A 78 -7.72 -5.80 -6.71
CA ASN A 78 -8.81 -4.85 -6.88
C ASN A 78 -8.61 -3.62 -5.97
N PRO A 79 -8.62 -2.38 -6.50
CA PRO A 79 -8.50 -1.15 -5.71
C PRO A 79 -9.54 -1.03 -4.59
N ALA A 80 -10.78 -1.49 -4.82
CA ALA A 80 -11.86 -1.46 -3.83
C ALA A 80 -11.61 -2.39 -2.64
N LYS A 81 -10.65 -3.32 -2.78
CA LYS A 81 -10.21 -4.27 -1.74
C LYS A 81 -8.74 -4.05 -1.36
N GLY A 82 -8.25 -2.81 -1.54
CA GLY A 82 -6.89 -2.43 -1.19
C GLY A 82 -5.80 -3.01 -2.10
N LEU A 83 -6.09 -3.12 -3.40
CA LEU A 83 -5.22 -3.79 -4.40
C LEU A 83 -4.90 -5.25 -4.06
N SER A 84 -5.85 -5.92 -3.41
CA SER A 84 -5.87 -7.35 -3.13
C SER A 84 -7.22 -7.94 -3.58
N ASP A 85 -7.46 -9.21 -3.29
CA ASP A 85 -8.73 -9.88 -3.61
C ASP A 85 -9.71 -9.91 -2.42
N GLY A 86 -9.27 -9.44 -1.25
CA GLY A 86 -10.05 -9.40 0.00
C GLY A 86 -10.27 -10.77 0.64
N HIS A 87 -9.50 -11.79 0.28
CA HIS A 87 -9.61 -13.13 0.86
C HIS A 87 -8.35 -13.52 1.65
N GLY A 88 -8.51 -14.37 2.67
CA GLY A 88 -7.38 -14.95 3.40
C GLY A 88 -6.53 -15.90 2.55
N LEU A 89 -7.15 -16.57 1.57
CA LEU A 89 -6.51 -17.33 0.50
C LEU A 89 -7.24 -17.00 -0.80
N SER A 90 -6.50 -16.84 -1.89
CA SER A 90 -7.10 -16.48 -3.18
C SER A 90 -7.92 -17.61 -3.75
N GLN A 91 -8.93 -17.28 -4.56
CA GLN A 91 -9.73 -18.28 -5.28
C GLN A 91 -8.95 -18.83 -6.48
N THR A 92 -9.26 -20.07 -6.87
CA THR A 92 -8.83 -20.61 -8.16
C THR A 92 -9.50 -19.84 -9.30
N GLU A 93 -8.88 -19.89 -10.48
CA GLU A 93 -9.37 -19.17 -11.66
C GLU A 93 -10.82 -19.54 -12.05
N ASP A 94 -11.19 -20.80 -11.88
CA ASP A 94 -12.55 -21.30 -12.12
C ASP A 94 -13.55 -21.02 -10.99
N GLY A 95 -13.09 -20.40 -9.89
CA GLY A 95 -13.90 -20.10 -8.70
C GLY A 95 -14.33 -21.33 -7.88
N LYS A 96 -13.82 -22.53 -8.19
CA LYS A 96 -14.27 -23.78 -7.53
C LYS A 96 -13.44 -24.17 -6.31
N GLY A 97 -12.37 -23.44 -6.02
CA GLY A 97 -11.47 -23.75 -4.91
C GLY A 97 -10.66 -22.54 -4.45
N VAL A 98 -9.65 -22.83 -3.62
CA VAL A 98 -8.71 -21.85 -3.09
C VAL A 98 -7.28 -22.24 -3.42
N LEU A 99 -6.44 -21.22 -3.61
CA LEU A 99 -5.00 -21.33 -3.78
C LEU A 99 -4.31 -21.44 -2.42
N LYS A 100 -3.02 -21.80 -2.46
CA LYS A 100 -2.19 -21.95 -1.24
C LYS A 100 -1.77 -20.61 -0.61
N ARG A 101 -2.00 -19.49 -1.29
CA ARG A 101 -1.58 -18.14 -0.89
C ARG A 101 -2.67 -17.14 -1.28
N ASN A 102 -2.75 -16.03 -0.56
CA ASN A 102 -3.54 -14.87 -0.95
C ASN A 102 -2.80 -13.96 -1.94
N SER A 103 -3.57 -13.05 -2.51
CA SER A 103 -3.12 -11.93 -3.30
C SER A 103 -2.61 -10.81 -2.37
N SER A 104 -1.30 -10.53 -2.40
CA SER A 104 -0.73 -9.41 -1.64
C SER A 104 -1.22 -8.07 -2.19
N SER A 105 -1.37 -7.07 -1.32
CA SER A 105 -1.63 -5.69 -1.78
C SER A 105 -0.47 -5.18 -2.66
N LEU A 106 -0.81 -4.44 -3.72
CA LEU A 106 0.18 -3.77 -4.58
C LEU A 106 0.48 -2.32 -4.15
N PHE A 107 -0.03 -1.85 -3.01
CA PHE A 107 0.36 -0.52 -2.54
C PHE A 107 1.84 -0.46 -2.23
N ASN A 108 2.49 0.62 -2.67
CA ASN A 108 3.89 0.94 -2.45
C ASN A 108 4.92 -0.04 -3.01
N ILE A 109 4.54 -1.10 -3.73
CA ILE A 109 5.51 -2.11 -4.22
C ILE A 109 6.58 -1.57 -5.18
N GLY A 110 6.36 -0.40 -5.79
CA GLY A 110 7.33 0.29 -6.65
C GLY A 110 8.38 1.10 -5.89
N ASP A 111 8.33 1.11 -4.56
CA ASP A 111 9.33 1.76 -3.71
C ASP A 111 10.71 1.09 -3.84
N LYS A 112 11.78 1.90 -3.82
CA LYS A 112 13.18 1.41 -3.86
C LYS A 112 13.54 0.47 -2.70
N PHE A 113 12.84 0.55 -1.58
CA PHE A 113 13.04 -0.30 -0.41
C PHE A 113 12.34 -1.67 -0.55
N ASN A 114 11.43 -1.83 -1.51
CA ASN A 114 10.82 -3.11 -1.82
C ASN A 114 11.73 -3.94 -2.73
N THR A 115 12.72 -4.58 -2.11
CA THR A 115 13.71 -5.41 -2.81
C THR A 115 13.34 -6.88 -2.87
N PHE A 116 12.22 -7.30 -2.28
CA PHE A 116 11.72 -8.67 -2.34
C PHE A 116 10.22 -8.64 -2.71
N MET A 117 9.81 -9.56 -3.57
CA MET A 117 8.43 -9.73 -4.01
C MET A 117 7.98 -11.18 -3.82
N PHE A 118 6.67 -11.38 -3.82
CA PHE A 118 5.99 -12.63 -3.45
C PHE A 118 6.17 -13.02 -1.97
N TRP A 119 5.26 -13.86 -1.47
CA TRP A 119 5.28 -14.36 -0.10
C TRP A 119 6.55 -15.11 0.31
N ASP A 120 7.25 -15.70 -0.65
CA ASP A 120 8.50 -16.43 -0.43
C ASP A 120 9.75 -15.62 -0.83
N GLY A 121 9.60 -14.35 -1.23
CA GLY A 121 10.72 -13.50 -1.60
C GLY A 121 11.48 -13.97 -2.85
N ARG A 122 10.93 -14.91 -3.63
CA ARG A 122 11.66 -15.56 -4.73
C ARG A 122 12.06 -14.62 -5.86
N VAL A 123 11.38 -13.47 -5.96
CA VAL A 123 11.78 -12.39 -6.84
C VAL A 123 12.41 -11.29 -5.99
N HIS A 124 13.64 -10.92 -6.30
CA HIS A 124 14.39 -9.98 -5.49
C HIS A 124 15.30 -9.10 -6.33
N TYR A 125 15.50 -7.86 -5.89
CA TYR A 125 16.36 -6.89 -6.55
C TYR A 125 17.82 -7.20 -6.26
N THR A 126 18.63 -7.32 -7.31
CA THR A 126 20.08 -7.53 -7.22
C THR A 126 20.81 -6.22 -7.52
N PRO A 127 21.46 -5.57 -6.53
CA PRO A 127 22.11 -4.29 -6.73
C PRO A 127 23.25 -4.30 -7.76
N SER A 128 24.00 -5.40 -7.86
CA SER A 128 25.11 -5.53 -8.81
C SER A 128 24.66 -5.54 -10.27
N LYS A 129 23.44 -6.02 -10.53
CA LYS A 129 22.84 -6.10 -11.89
C LYS A 129 21.81 -5.02 -12.17
N LYS A 130 21.38 -4.27 -11.13
CA LYS A 130 20.32 -3.26 -11.20
C LYS A 130 19.00 -3.79 -11.79
N THR A 131 18.67 -5.03 -11.51
CA THR A 131 17.44 -5.70 -11.98
C THR A 131 16.87 -6.59 -10.89
N PHE A 132 15.61 -6.98 -11.03
CA PHE A 132 15.05 -8.10 -10.29
C PHE A 132 15.55 -9.43 -10.90
N GLU A 133 15.94 -10.35 -10.03
CA GLU A 133 16.15 -11.75 -10.34
C GLU A 133 14.91 -12.55 -9.98
N THR A 134 14.57 -13.50 -10.84
CA THR A 134 13.40 -14.36 -10.73
C THR A 134 13.79 -15.83 -10.94
N PRO A 135 12.99 -16.79 -10.44
CA PRO A 135 13.20 -18.21 -10.73
C PRO A 135 13.05 -18.58 -12.20
N GLU A 136 12.35 -17.75 -12.99
CA GLU A 136 12.24 -17.93 -14.44
C GLU A 136 13.43 -17.23 -15.11
N ALA A 137 14.41 -18.02 -15.54
CA ALA A 137 15.65 -17.51 -16.10
C ALA A 137 15.42 -16.62 -17.33
N ALA A 138 14.38 -16.89 -18.12
CA ALA A 138 14.03 -16.09 -19.30
C ALA A 138 13.60 -14.65 -18.95
N LEU A 139 13.24 -14.37 -17.69
CA LEU A 139 12.83 -13.05 -17.22
C LEU A 139 13.98 -12.27 -16.56
N ASN A 140 15.17 -12.84 -16.45
CA ASN A 140 16.31 -12.19 -15.82
C ASN A 140 17.08 -11.33 -16.82
N GLY A 141 17.21 -10.03 -16.56
CA GLY A 141 18.10 -9.14 -17.32
C GLY A 141 17.58 -8.70 -18.70
N VAL A 142 16.26 -8.74 -18.90
CA VAL A 142 15.57 -7.97 -19.96
C VAL A 142 15.33 -6.53 -19.53
#